data_AF-K0KYY8-F1
#
_entry.id   AF-K0KYY8-F1
#
_cell.length_a   1.000
_cell.length_b   1.000
_cell.length_c   1.000
_cell.angle_alpha   90.00
_cell.angle_beta   90.00
_cell.angle_gamma   90.00
#
_symmetry.space_group_name_H-M   'P 1'
#
loop_
_entity.id
_entity.type
_entity.pdbx_description
1 polymer ?
#
loop_
_entity_poly.entity_id
_entity_poly.type
_entity_poly.pdbx_seq_one_letter_code
_entity_poly.pdbx_strand_id
1 'polypeptide(L)'
;MGLLQIIGLASLLHAGYSSYEFTHLQKSHSIDLPFPKDITLEVIISLLILTFDLFFQSTPSKLSLINNDVIKSEYRLKPILMKDAVVEDEKLGAGPFKFIESRTNFIDINAKRREFAEWAGDQGDNEDKKEELKKELDDLTGENKKTNNVKPVESKPESKEETKVDVSKEEPPVIETEQPAETIKEQPKSTNKKNGKKNNKKSKKV
;
A
#
# COMPACT_ATOMS: atom_id res chain seq x y z
N MET A 1 -2.95 -13.53 18.28
CA MET A 1 -1.87 -14.49 18.60
C MET A 1 -2.04 -15.74 17.75
N GLY A 2 -0.94 -16.37 17.33
CA GLY A 2 -0.98 -17.70 16.72
C GLY A 2 -1.36 -18.78 17.73
N LEU A 3 -1.91 -19.91 17.27
CA LEU A 3 -2.14 -21.06 18.16
C LEU A 3 -0.81 -21.65 18.65
N LEU A 4 0.19 -21.72 17.77
CA LEU A 4 1.55 -22.15 18.11
C LEU A 4 2.20 -21.14 19.07
N GLN A 5 1.97 -19.83 18.88
CA GLN A 5 2.36 -18.79 19.83
C GLN A 5 1.85 -19.04 21.25
N ILE A 6 0.57 -19.35 21.41
CA ILE A 6 -0.07 -19.61 22.72
C ILE A 6 0.51 -20.88 23.35
N ILE A 7 0.65 -21.95 22.57
CA ILE A 7 1.23 -23.22 23.03
C ILE A 7 2.71 -23.04 23.44
N GLY A 8 3.50 -22.33 22.62
CA GLY A 8 4.90 -22.05 22.89
C GLY A 8 5.10 -21.18 24.13
N LEU A 9 4.25 -20.17 24.36
CA LEU A 9 4.29 -19.35 25.57
C LEU A 9 3.86 -20.13 26.82
N ALA A 10 2.81 -20.95 26.73
CA ALA A 10 2.37 -21.80 27.83
C ALA A 10 3.43 -22.86 28.21
N SER A 11 4.05 -23.49 27.20
CA SER A 11 5.15 -24.44 27.36
C SER A 11 6.39 -23.79 27.96
N LEU A 12 6.78 -22.60 27.50
CA LEU A 12 7.91 -21.84 28.05
C LEU A 12 7.66 -21.40 29.50
N LEU A 13 6.42 -21.01 29.82
CA LEU A 13 6.03 -20.66 31.18
C LEU A 13 6.03 -21.88 32.11
N HIS A 14 5.59 -23.05 31.62
CA HIS A 14 5.66 -24.30 32.38
C HIS A 14 7.11 -24.70 32.69
N ALA A 15 7.98 -24.77 31.69
CA ALA A 15 9.39 -25.08 31.88
C ALA A 15 10.11 -24.05 32.76
N GLY A 16 9.73 -22.77 32.65
CA GLY A 16 10.19 -21.68 33.53
C GLY A 16 9.77 -21.87 34.99
N TYR A 17 8.54 -22.33 35.24
CA TYR A 17 8.05 -22.68 36.58
C TYR A 17 8.77 -23.91 37.15
N SER A 18 8.93 -24.98 36.37
CA SER A 18 9.71 -26.17 36.77
C SER A 18 11.17 -25.81 37.12
N SER A 19 11.79 -24.90 36.36
CA SER A 19 13.13 -24.38 36.65
C SER A 19 13.18 -23.52 37.93
N TYR A 20 12.14 -22.72 38.18
CA TYR A 20 11.99 -21.98 39.43
C TYR A 20 11.87 -22.93 40.64
N GLU A 21 11.01 -23.95 40.58
CA GLU A 21 10.86 -24.92 41.67
C GLU A 21 12.16 -25.70 41.91
N PHE A 22 12.80 -26.21 40.85
CA PHE A 22 14.10 -26.90 40.96
C PHE A 22 15.15 -26.03 41.65
N THR A 23 15.35 -24.79 41.19
CA THR A 23 16.36 -23.88 41.78
C THR A 23 15.96 -23.34 43.16
N HIS A 24 14.68 -23.31 43.51
CA HIS A 24 14.20 -22.99 44.85
C HIS A 24 14.48 -24.15 45.83
N LEU A 25 14.16 -25.39 45.46
CA LEU A 25 14.47 -26.59 46.23
C LEU A 25 15.98 -26.78 46.42
N GLN A 26 16.77 -26.54 45.36
CA GLN A 26 18.23 -26.61 45.40
C GLN A 26 18.82 -25.66 46.45
N LYS A 27 18.31 -24.43 46.52
CA LYS A 27 18.69 -23.42 47.54
C LYS A 27 18.19 -23.79 48.94
N SER A 28 16.95 -24.26 49.05
CA SER A 28 16.32 -24.61 50.33
C SER A 28 17.06 -25.76 51.04
N HIS A 29 17.45 -26.79 50.29
CA HIS A 29 18.07 -28.00 50.83
C HIS A 29 19.60 -28.03 50.69
N SER A 30 20.23 -26.99 50.13
CA SER A 30 21.69 -26.89 49.90
C SER A 30 22.29 -28.09 49.12
N ILE A 31 21.54 -28.66 48.18
CA ILE A 31 21.97 -29.86 47.43
C ILE A 31 22.66 -29.45 46.13
N ASP A 32 23.88 -29.95 45.89
CA ASP A 32 24.55 -29.78 44.60
C ASP A 32 24.12 -30.90 43.63
N LEU A 33 22.99 -30.70 42.95
CA LEU A 33 22.46 -31.58 41.91
C LEU A 33 22.69 -30.96 40.52
N PRO A 34 23.06 -31.76 39.51
CA PRO A 34 23.15 -31.28 38.14
C PRO A 34 21.77 -30.87 37.61
N PHE A 35 21.70 -29.76 36.87
CA PHE A 35 20.46 -29.26 36.29
C PHE A 35 19.81 -30.30 35.36
N PRO A 36 18.49 -30.53 35.45
CA PRO A 36 17.86 -31.66 34.79
C PRO A 36 17.65 -31.40 33.28
N LYS A 37 17.80 -32.46 32.49
CA LYS A 37 17.93 -32.37 31.02
C LYS A 37 16.58 -32.27 30.30
N ASP A 38 15.50 -32.71 30.95
CA ASP A 38 14.11 -32.56 30.53
C ASP A 38 13.72 -31.08 30.42
N ILE A 39 13.84 -30.29 31.50
CA ILE A 39 13.57 -28.85 31.52
C ILE A 39 14.40 -28.12 30.43
N THR A 40 15.64 -28.57 30.22
CA THR A 40 16.52 -28.03 29.19
C THR A 40 15.96 -28.30 27.78
N LEU A 41 15.46 -29.50 27.51
CA LEU A 41 14.80 -29.85 26.24
C LEU A 41 13.46 -29.14 26.07
N GLU A 42 12.65 -28.99 27.12
CA GLU A 42 11.38 -28.26 27.07
C GLU A 42 11.57 -26.79 26.70
N VAL A 43 12.58 -26.11 27.27
CA VAL A 43 12.92 -24.73 26.89
C VAL A 43 13.36 -24.64 25.43
N ILE A 44 14.20 -25.58 24.96
CA ILE A 44 14.64 -25.63 23.56
C ILE A 44 13.45 -25.86 22.61
N ILE A 45 12.55 -26.80 22.92
CA ILE A 45 11.36 -27.10 22.12
C ILE A 45 10.40 -25.90 22.10
N SER A 46 10.16 -25.26 23.25
CA SER A 46 9.32 -24.07 23.37
C SER A 46 9.87 -22.90 22.54
N LEU A 47 11.19 -22.67 22.60
CA LEU A 47 11.86 -21.65 21.80
C LEU A 47 11.78 -21.95 20.31
N LEU A 48 12.01 -23.21 19.89
CA LEU A 48 11.83 -23.62 18.50
C LEU A 48 10.40 -23.35 18.01
N ILE A 49 9.37 -23.77 18.76
CA ILE A 49 7.96 -23.51 18.43
C ILE A 49 7.69 -22.01 18.25
N LEU A 50 8.19 -21.16 19.14
CA LEU A 50 8.03 -19.70 19.05
C LEU A 50 8.77 -19.08 17.86
N THR A 51 9.98 -19.56 17.53
CA THR A 51 10.71 -19.08 16.34
C THR A 51 10.05 -19.53 15.02
N PHE A 52 9.46 -20.73 15.00
CA PHE A 52 8.67 -21.19 13.85
C PHE A 52 7.35 -20.42 13.72
N ASP A 53 6.60 -20.17 14.80
CA ASP A 53 5.39 -19.35 14.78
C ASP A 53 5.69 -17.95 14.22
N LEU A 54 6.75 -17.29 14.69
CA LEU A 54 7.21 -15.99 14.19
C LEU A 54 7.59 -16.01 12.69
N PHE A 55 8.19 -17.10 12.19
CA PHE A 55 8.53 -17.25 10.77
C PHE A 55 7.31 -17.58 9.90
N PHE A 56 6.37 -18.38 10.40
CA PHE A 56 5.14 -18.73 9.70
C PHE A 56 4.04 -17.66 9.80
N GLN A 57 4.18 -16.69 10.72
CA GLN A 57 3.36 -15.48 10.83
C GLN A 57 3.19 -14.81 9.45
N SER A 58 2.03 -15.03 8.82
CA SER A 58 1.71 -14.46 7.52
C SER A 58 1.46 -12.95 7.63
N THR A 59 1.69 -12.22 6.54
CA THR A 59 1.14 -10.87 6.40
C THR A 59 -0.39 -10.90 6.55
N PRO A 60 -0.99 -9.90 7.22
CA PRO A 60 -2.43 -9.74 7.24
C PRO A 60 -2.93 -9.42 5.83
N SER A 61 -4.00 -10.10 5.40
CA SER A 61 -4.74 -9.69 4.20
C SER A 61 -5.37 -8.32 4.44
N LYS A 62 -5.37 -7.45 3.43
CA LYS A 62 -5.91 -6.09 3.51
C LYS A 62 -7.21 -6.01 2.73
N LEU A 63 -8.14 -5.16 3.14
CA LEU A 63 -9.38 -4.90 2.40
C LEU A 63 -9.16 -3.75 1.41
N SER A 64 -9.66 -3.88 0.18
CA SER A 64 -9.70 -2.79 -0.80
C SER A 64 -10.72 -1.73 -0.38
N LEU A 65 -10.33 -0.46 -0.42
CA LEU A 65 -11.24 0.67 -0.15
C LEU A 65 -12.20 0.97 -1.32
N ILE A 66 -12.01 0.35 -2.49
CA ILE A 66 -12.78 0.65 -3.71
C ILE A 66 -13.76 -0.50 -4.02
N ASN A 67 -13.28 -1.74 -4.05
CA ASN A 67 -14.05 -2.88 -4.55
C ASN A 67 -14.60 -3.81 -3.45
N ASN A 68 -14.38 -3.48 -2.15
CA ASN A 68 -14.64 -4.37 -1.00
C ASN A 68 -13.96 -5.76 -1.08
N ASP A 69 -12.98 -5.93 -1.97
CA ASP A 69 -12.26 -7.19 -2.19
C ASP A 69 -11.08 -7.38 -1.22
N VAL A 70 -10.72 -8.63 -0.93
CA VAL A 70 -9.67 -9.01 0.03
C VAL A 70 -8.33 -9.17 -0.69
N ILE A 71 -7.58 -8.08 -0.75
CA ILE A 71 -6.26 -8.03 -1.39
C ILE A 71 -5.22 -8.71 -0.49
N LYS A 72 -4.66 -9.79 -1.03
CA LYS A 72 -3.46 -10.45 -0.50
C LYS A 72 -2.25 -9.79 -1.14
N SER A 73 -1.27 -9.37 -0.33
CA SER A 73 0.01 -8.92 -0.85
C SER A 73 0.74 -10.10 -1.49
N GLU A 74 1.39 -9.87 -2.63
CA GLU A 74 2.20 -10.89 -3.31
C GLU A 74 3.48 -11.18 -2.51
N TYR A 75 3.89 -10.22 -1.67
CA TYR A 75 5.08 -10.27 -0.84
C TYR A 75 4.74 -10.29 0.66
N ARG A 76 5.63 -10.89 1.47
CA ARG A 76 5.57 -10.87 2.95
C ARG A 76 6.05 -9.56 3.58
N LEU A 77 6.63 -8.67 2.78
CA LEU A 77 7.21 -7.37 3.16
C LEU A 77 6.82 -6.36 2.08
N LYS A 78 6.64 -5.08 2.42
CA LYS A 78 6.46 -4.04 1.38
C LYS A 78 7.69 -4.04 0.46
N PRO A 79 7.53 -4.03 -0.88
CA PRO A 79 8.65 -3.95 -1.80
C PRO A 79 9.35 -2.60 -1.69
N ILE A 80 10.69 -2.60 -1.80
CA ILE A 80 11.52 -1.38 -1.72
C ILE A 80 11.42 -0.56 -3.03
N LEU A 81 11.15 -1.22 -4.16
CA LEU A 81 10.99 -0.58 -5.46
C LEU A 81 9.66 0.19 -5.49
N MET A 82 9.75 1.52 -5.60
CA MET A 82 8.57 2.40 -5.54
C MET A 82 7.49 2.03 -6.57
N LYS A 83 7.87 1.56 -7.76
CA LYS A 83 6.92 1.10 -8.79
C LYS A 83 6.02 -0.05 -8.31
N ASP A 84 6.54 -0.95 -7.49
CA ASP A 84 5.80 -2.13 -7.03
C ASP A 84 5.03 -1.81 -5.74
N ALA A 85 5.58 -0.94 -4.89
CA ALA A 85 4.91 -0.44 -3.69
C ALA A 85 3.67 0.41 -4.03
N VAL A 86 3.79 1.29 -5.02
CA VAL A 86 2.67 2.09 -5.52
C VAL A 86 1.59 1.19 -6.12
N VAL A 87 1.94 0.16 -6.90
CA VAL A 87 0.95 -0.81 -7.43
C VAL A 87 0.22 -1.58 -6.32
N GLU A 88 0.86 -1.93 -5.20
CA GLU A 88 0.15 -2.51 -4.05
C GLU A 88 -0.81 -1.51 -3.38
N ASP A 89 -0.39 -0.26 -3.18
CA ASP A 89 -1.20 0.77 -2.53
C ASP A 89 -2.31 1.33 -3.47
N GLU A 90 -2.13 1.27 -4.79
CA GLU A 90 -3.14 1.53 -5.83
C GLU A 90 -4.23 0.46 -5.85
N LYS A 91 -3.86 -0.84 -5.83
CA LYS A 91 -4.83 -1.96 -5.70
C LYS A 91 -5.74 -1.74 -4.48
N LEU A 92 -5.17 -1.25 -3.37
CA LEU A 92 -5.90 -0.93 -2.13
C LEU A 92 -6.80 0.30 -2.22
N GLY A 93 -6.62 1.15 -3.24
CA GLY A 93 -7.32 2.43 -3.37
C GLY A 93 -6.78 3.52 -2.45
N ALA A 94 -5.52 3.41 -2.03
CA ALA A 94 -4.89 4.23 -0.99
C ALA A 94 -3.53 4.80 -1.44
N GLY A 95 -3.51 5.48 -2.59
CA GLY A 95 -2.30 6.12 -3.11
C GLY A 95 -1.74 7.22 -2.17
N PRO A 96 -0.41 7.41 -2.12
CA PRO A 96 0.22 8.38 -1.21
C PRO A 96 -0.15 9.84 -1.49
N PHE A 97 -0.56 10.15 -2.74
CA PHE A 97 -0.94 11.50 -3.16
C PHE A 97 -2.45 11.80 -3.00
N LYS A 98 -3.24 10.85 -2.48
CA LYS A 98 -4.70 10.96 -2.33
C LYS A 98 -5.15 12.21 -1.55
N PHE A 99 -4.33 12.70 -0.62
CA PHE A 99 -4.55 13.97 0.09
C PHE A 99 -4.51 15.20 -0.82
N ILE A 100 -3.59 15.21 -1.80
CA ILE A 100 -3.42 16.30 -2.78
C ILE A 100 -4.49 16.18 -3.88
N GLU A 101 -4.77 14.96 -4.34
CA GLU A 101 -5.77 14.66 -5.36
C GLU A 101 -7.20 15.02 -4.92
N SER A 102 -7.57 14.68 -3.68
CA SER A 102 -8.91 14.95 -3.13
C SER A 102 -9.17 16.43 -2.80
N ARG A 103 -8.12 17.27 -2.78
CA ARG A 103 -8.19 18.73 -2.61
C ARG A 103 -9.16 19.18 -1.52
N THR A 104 -9.12 18.54 -0.34
CA THR A 104 -10.10 18.72 0.75
C THR A 104 -10.36 20.19 1.11
N ASN A 105 -9.33 21.03 1.02
CA ASN A 105 -9.37 22.45 1.37
C ASN A 105 -10.11 23.32 0.33
N PHE A 106 -10.48 22.76 -0.82
CA PHE A 106 -11.15 23.44 -1.94
C PHE A 106 -12.51 22.79 -2.29
N ILE A 107 -13.06 21.95 -1.39
CA ILE A 107 -14.38 21.34 -1.57
C ILE A 107 -15.47 22.41 -1.32
N ASP A 108 -16.37 22.58 -2.28
CA ASP A 108 -17.60 23.36 -2.06
C ASP A 108 -18.54 22.58 -1.12
N ILE A 109 -18.62 23.08 0.11
CA ILE A 109 -19.46 22.53 1.18
C ILE A 109 -20.95 22.62 0.83
N ASN A 110 -21.38 23.65 0.10
CA ASN A 110 -22.78 23.85 -0.27
C ASN A 110 -23.19 22.88 -1.40
N ALA A 111 -22.32 22.68 -2.40
CA ALA A 111 -22.51 21.65 -3.41
C ALA A 111 -22.61 20.25 -2.77
N LYS A 112 -21.71 19.90 -1.84
CA LYS A 112 -21.76 18.60 -1.15
C LYS A 112 -22.98 18.43 -0.21
N ARG A 113 -23.48 19.50 0.39
CA ARG A 113 -24.76 19.48 1.12
C ARG A 113 -25.94 19.20 0.19
N ARG A 114 -25.97 19.80 -1.01
CA ARG A 114 -27.01 19.52 -2.02
C ARG A 114 -26.95 18.08 -2.54
N GLU A 115 -25.77 17.59 -2.90
CA GLU A 115 -25.58 16.18 -3.31
C GLU A 115 -26.07 15.21 -2.23
N PHE A 116 -25.76 15.47 -0.97
CA PHE A 116 -26.22 14.65 0.15
C PHE A 116 -27.74 14.74 0.37
N ALA A 117 -28.34 15.93 0.24
CA ALA A 117 -29.79 16.10 0.39
C ALA A 117 -30.58 15.41 -0.74
N GLU A 118 -30.06 15.43 -1.97
CA GLU A 118 -30.66 14.71 -3.11
C GLU A 118 -30.56 13.19 -2.90
N TRP A 119 -29.37 12.67 -2.56
CA TRP A 119 -29.18 11.25 -2.23
C TRP A 119 -30.03 10.78 -1.04
N ALA A 120 -30.13 11.58 0.02
CA ALA A 120 -30.96 11.26 1.18
C ALA A 120 -32.46 11.28 0.83
N GLY A 121 -32.88 12.09 -0.15
CA GLY A 121 -34.21 12.08 -0.73
C GLY A 121 -34.48 10.85 -1.61
N ASP A 122 -33.47 10.28 -2.26
CA ASP A 122 -33.57 9.03 -3.02
C ASP A 122 -33.54 7.76 -2.14
N GLN A 123 -33.12 7.87 -0.87
CA GLN A 123 -33.13 6.77 0.10
C GLN A 123 -34.46 6.59 0.85
N GLY A 124 -35.48 7.42 0.57
CA GLY A 124 -36.81 7.29 1.17
C GLY A 124 -37.92 7.36 0.12
N ASP A 125 -38.90 6.47 0.21
CA ASP A 125 -39.99 6.30 -0.78
C ASP A 125 -41.06 7.42 -0.75
N ASN A 126 -40.64 8.69 -0.63
CA ASN A 126 -41.52 9.85 -0.39
C ASN A 126 -41.10 11.03 -1.29
N GLU A 127 -41.51 10.98 -2.57
CA GLU A 127 -41.27 12.03 -3.57
C GLU A 127 -41.68 13.44 -3.08
N ASP A 128 -42.78 13.53 -2.31
CA ASP A 128 -43.33 14.79 -1.76
C ASP A 128 -42.27 15.66 -1.05
N LYS A 129 -41.28 15.03 -0.41
CA LYS A 129 -40.27 15.73 0.40
C LYS A 129 -39.09 16.27 -0.41
N LYS A 130 -38.93 15.84 -1.67
CA LYS A 130 -37.91 16.37 -2.60
C LYS A 130 -38.26 17.77 -3.09
N GLU A 131 -39.55 18.10 -3.21
CA GLU A 131 -39.98 19.44 -3.66
C GLU A 131 -39.75 20.53 -2.62
N GLU A 132 -40.00 20.25 -1.33
CA GLU A 132 -39.80 21.22 -0.25
C GLU A 132 -38.31 21.58 -0.10
N LEU A 133 -37.43 20.58 -0.05
CA LEU A 133 -35.97 20.77 0.04
C LEU A 133 -35.37 21.49 -1.17
N LYS A 134 -35.97 21.36 -2.36
CA LYS A 134 -35.52 22.11 -3.56
C LYS A 134 -35.91 23.60 -3.47
N LYS A 135 -37.14 23.90 -3.03
CA LYS A 135 -37.62 25.29 -2.82
C LYS A 135 -36.78 26.03 -1.76
N GLU A 136 -36.54 25.40 -0.60
CA GLU A 136 -35.76 26.01 0.49
C GLU A 136 -34.30 26.34 0.08
N LEU A 137 -33.71 25.55 -0.84
CA LEU A 137 -32.35 25.78 -1.32
C LEU A 137 -32.25 26.87 -2.40
N ASP A 138 -33.26 27.00 -3.26
CA ASP A 138 -33.30 28.05 -4.28
C ASP A 138 -33.46 29.45 -3.65
N ASP A 139 -34.31 29.57 -2.61
CA ASP A 139 -34.47 30.82 -1.86
C ASP A 139 -33.17 31.29 -1.20
N LEU A 140 -32.38 30.36 -0.63
CA LEU A 140 -31.06 30.65 -0.04
C LEU A 140 -29.98 31.03 -1.08
N THR A 141 -30.21 30.75 -2.37
CA THR A 141 -29.25 31.04 -3.45
C THR A 141 -29.57 32.35 -4.18
N GLY A 142 -30.73 32.97 -3.91
CA GLY A 142 -31.28 34.08 -4.70
C GLY A 142 -30.55 35.44 -4.60
N GLU A 143 -29.85 35.74 -3.51
CA GLU A 143 -29.36 37.11 -3.26
C GLU A 143 -28.20 37.55 -4.17
N ASN A 144 -27.28 36.65 -4.56
CA ASN A 144 -26.00 37.04 -5.14
C ASN A 144 -26.01 37.15 -6.68
N LYS A 145 -27.06 37.78 -7.24
CA LYS A 145 -27.20 38.03 -8.69
C LYS A 145 -27.57 39.48 -9.08
N LYS A 146 -27.38 40.43 -8.15
CA LYS A 146 -27.13 41.85 -8.42
C LYS A 146 -25.76 42.15 -7.80
N THR A 147 -24.70 42.48 -8.55
CA THR A 147 -24.65 43.42 -9.67
C THR A 147 -23.70 43.01 -10.79
N ASN A 148 -24.03 43.38 -12.04
CA ASN A 148 -23.14 44.00 -13.04
C ASN A 148 -23.86 44.02 -14.40
N ASN A 149 -24.72 45.01 -14.59
CA ASN A 149 -25.49 45.18 -15.83
C ASN A 149 -24.78 46.18 -16.75
N VAL A 150 -23.92 45.68 -17.65
CA VAL A 150 -23.37 46.47 -18.75
C VAL A 150 -23.68 45.78 -20.08
N LYS A 151 -24.45 46.47 -20.91
CA LYS A 151 -24.83 46.15 -22.29
C LYS A 151 -24.91 47.49 -23.04
N PRO A 152 -24.90 47.54 -24.39
CA PRO A 152 -24.49 46.50 -25.35
C PRO A 152 -23.39 47.00 -26.32
N VAL A 153 -22.76 46.08 -27.04
CA VAL A 153 -22.28 46.35 -28.41
C VAL A 153 -22.73 45.18 -29.29
N GLU A 154 -23.14 45.49 -30.51
CA GLU A 154 -23.75 44.58 -31.48
C GLU A 154 -22.87 44.53 -32.73
N SER A 155 -22.52 43.33 -33.19
CA SER A 155 -21.92 43.13 -34.51
C SER A 155 -22.18 41.71 -35.05
N LYS A 156 -22.15 41.60 -36.37
CA LYS A 156 -22.61 40.47 -37.19
C LYS A 156 -21.40 39.59 -37.61
N PRO A 157 -21.55 38.26 -37.79
CA PRO A 157 -20.42 37.39 -38.15
C PRO A 157 -20.07 37.49 -39.64
N GLU A 158 -18.78 37.50 -39.98
CA GLU A 158 -18.30 37.33 -41.37
C GLU A 158 -16.87 36.74 -41.45
N SER A 159 -16.62 36.05 -42.57
CA SER A 159 -15.34 35.69 -43.22
C SER A 159 -14.11 35.23 -42.40
N LYS A 160 -13.58 34.07 -42.80
CA LYS A 160 -12.14 33.75 -42.71
C LYS A 160 -11.37 34.63 -43.71
N GLU A 161 -10.14 35.02 -43.40
CA GLU A 161 -9.11 35.29 -44.41
C GLU A 161 -7.71 34.95 -43.86
N GLU A 162 -6.75 34.68 -44.73
CA GLU A 162 -5.42 34.18 -44.39
C GLU A 162 -4.38 35.31 -44.45
N THR A 163 -3.53 35.44 -43.41
CA THR A 163 -2.30 36.24 -43.52
C THR A 163 -1.10 35.46 -43.02
N LYS A 164 -0.17 35.16 -43.93
CA LYS A 164 1.09 34.46 -43.69
C LYS A 164 2.23 35.48 -43.65
N VAL A 165 2.91 35.61 -42.51
CA VAL A 165 4.20 36.34 -42.39
C VAL A 165 5.19 35.44 -41.64
N ASP A 166 6.45 35.53 -42.03
CA ASP A 166 7.54 34.60 -41.71
C ASP A 166 8.69 35.36 -41.01
N VAL A 167 9.75 34.64 -40.57
CA VAL A 167 10.99 35.19 -39.97
C VAL A 167 10.78 35.82 -38.57
N SER A 168 11.44 35.38 -37.49
CA SER A 168 12.89 35.38 -37.32
C SER A 168 13.41 34.34 -36.31
N LYS A 169 14.71 34.03 -36.42
CA LYS A 169 15.48 33.12 -35.54
C LYS A 169 15.46 33.53 -34.06
N GLU A 170 15.53 32.53 -33.19
CA GLU A 170 16.42 32.51 -32.02
C GLU A 170 16.89 31.06 -31.77
N GLU A 171 18.13 30.87 -31.30
CA GLU A 171 18.76 29.55 -31.12
C GLU A 171 18.83 29.18 -29.62
N PRO A 172 18.70 27.88 -29.25
CA PRO A 172 18.74 27.46 -27.85
C PRO A 172 20.15 27.53 -27.25
N PRO A 173 20.31 27.82 -25.95
CA PRO A 173 21.61 27.92 -25.30
C PRO A 173 22.34 26.57 -25.21
N VAL A 174 23.65 26.60 -25.43
CA VAL A 174 24.56 25.46 -25.30
C VAL A 174 24.70 25.05 -23.84
N ILE A 175 24.65 23.75 -23.55
CA ILE A 175 25.07 23.16 -22.27
C ILE A 175 26.45 22.53 -22.51
N GLU A 176 27.46 23.03 -21.81
CA GLU A 176 28.83 22.51 -21.91
C GLU A 176 28.96 21.14 -21.25
N THR A 177 29.66 20.22 -21.91
CA THR A 177 29.96 18.87 -21.43
C THR A 177 31.40 18.76 -20.94
N GLU A 178 31.64 19.10 -19.68
CA GLU A 178 32.89 18.74 -19.01
C GLU A 178 32.82 17.32 -18.41
N GLN A 179 33.62 16.42 -18.97
CA GLN A 179 34.17 15.29 -18.24
C GLN A 179 35.59 15.63 -17.79
N PRO A 180 36.03 15.10 -16.65
CA PRO A 180 37.33 14.44 -16.60
C PRO A 180 37.18 12.93 -16.35
N ALA A 181 38.19 12.15 -16.74
CA ALA A 181 38.12 10.69 -16.78
C ALA A 181 39.31 9.99 -16.10
N GLU A 182 39.01 9.00 -15.27
CA GLU A 182 39.88 7.87 -14.89
C GLU A 182 38.97 6.62 -14.96
N THR A 183 39.15 5.62 -15.84
CA THR A 183 40.33 4.88 -16.33
C THR A 183 40.92 3.93 -15.28
N ILE A 184 41.17 2.66 -15.67
CA ILE A 184 41.49 1.48 -14.82
C ILE A 184 40.22 0.86 -14.18
N LYS A 185 39.85 -0.43 -14.38
CA LYS A 185 40.46 -1.51 -15.20
C LYS A 185 39.43 -2.56 -15.69
N GLU A 186 39.85 -3.33 -16.70
CA GLU A 186 39.27 -4.60 -17.18
C GLU A 186 40.07 -5.81 -16.60
N GLN A 187 39.72 -7.11 -16.61
CA GLN A 187 38.75 -8.03 -17.28
C GLN A 187 38.41 -9.21 -16.30
N PRO A 188 37.65 -10.30 -16.63
CA PRO A 188 36.82 -10.61 -17.82
C PRO A 188 35.39 -11.14 -17.52
N LYS A 189 34.55 -11.25 -18.56
CA LYS A 189 33.34 -12.11 -18.57
C LYS A 189 33.71 -13.56 -18.92
N SER A 190 33.22 -14.56 -18.17
CA SER A 190 33.28 -15.96 -18.59
C SER A 190 32.17 -16.25 -19.63
N THR A 191 32.49 -16.99 -20.69
CA THR A 191 31.56 -17.27 -21.80
C THR A 191 31.20 -18.75 -21.95
N ASN A 192 29.98 -18.99 -22.44
CA ASN A 192 29.31 -20.28 -22.55
C ASN A 192 29.97 -21.23 -23.58
N LYS A 193 30.16 -22.51 -23.23
CA LYS A 193 30.54 -23.56 -24.20
C LYS A 193 29.82 -24.92 -24.02
N LYS A 194 28.57 -24.95 -24.49
CA LYS A 194 27.89 -26.04 -25.25
C LYS A 194 28.43 -27.50 -25.24
N ASN A 195 27.45 -28.42 -25.23
CA ASN A 195 27.39 -29.80 -25.76
C ASN A 195 27.80 -30.98 -24.85
N GLY A 196 26.89 -31.96 -24.71
CA GLY A 196 27.10 -33.19 -23.91
C GLY A 196 26.02 -34.28 -24.07
N LYS A 197 25.39 -34.41 -25.25
CA LYS A 197 24.24 -35.31 -25.51
C LYS A 197 24.60 -36.81 -25.42
N LYS A 198 23.89 -37.59 -24.59
CA LYS A 198 23.73 -39.07 -24.76
C LYS A 198 22.49 -39.62 -24.05
N ASN A 199 21.87 -40.62 -24.67
CA ASN A 199 20.63 -41.30 -24.23
C ASN A 199 20.94 -42.73 -23.72
N ASN A 200 19.88 -43.48 -23.35
CA ASN A 200 19.83 -44.92 -23.00
C ASN A 200 20.04 -45.26 -21.51
N LYS A 201 19.45 -46.32 -20.92
CA LYS A 201 18.26 -47.16 -21.27
C LYS A 201 17.94 -48.09 -20.07
N LYS A 202 16.68 -48.56 -20.00
CA LYS A 202 16.23 -49.82 -19.35
C LYS A 202 16.37 -49.84 -17.79
N SER A 203 15.35 -50.32 -17.07
CA SER A 203 15.07 -51.72 -16.65
C SER A 203 16.12 -52.25 -15.65
N LYS A 204 15.76 -52.99 -14.60
CA LYS A 204 14.71 -54.04 -14.54
C LYS A 204 14.28 -54.34 -13.09
N LYS A 205 13.19 -55.08 -12.91
CA LYS A 205 12.85 -55.82 -11.68
C LYS A 205 14.05 -56.63 -11.17
N VAL A 206 14.22 -56.73 -9.85
CA VAL A 206 13.62 -57.83 -9.05
C VAL A 206 12.80 -57.17 -7.95
#